data_AF-A0AAV4W6M9-F1
#
_entry.id   AF-A0AAV4W6M9-F1
#
_cell.length_a   1.000
_cell.length_b   1.000
_cell.length_c   1.000
_cell.angle_alpha   90.00
_cell.angle_beta   90.00
_cell.angle_gamma   90.00
#
_symmetry.space_group_name_H-M   'P 1'
#
loop_
_entity.id
_entity.type
_entity.pdbx_description
1 polymer ?
#
loop_
_entity_poly.entity_id
_entity_poly.type
_entity_poly.pdbx_seq_one_letter_code
_entity_poly.pdbx_strand_id
1 'polypeptide(L)'
;MSEKVEWDEVSRDRGMPESLIRKLKDKVNWEKISEFQELSEKFILEFKDKVNWEKISEFQTLTEKFISENEHLVNWGKISEFQTLTEKLILMHDHKVFWPAISRYQKLSDQFIFENVRKLDMD
;
A
#
# COMPACT_ATOMS: atom_id res chain seq x y z
N MET A 1 -32.48 12.87 21.16
CA MET A 1 -31.43 11.85 21.32
C MET A 1 -30.55 11.95 20.09
N SER A 2 -29.33 12.47 20.21
CA SER A 2 -28.40 12.48 19.08
C SER A 2 -27.93 11.06 18.85
N GLU A 3 -28.25 10.46 17.71
CA GLU A 3 -27.53 9.28 17.23
C GLU A 3 -26.04 9.64 17.20
N LYS A 4 -25.26 9.01 18.08
CA LYS A 4 -23.81 9.01 17.92
C LYS A 4 -23.55 8.20 16.66
N VAL A 5 -23.17 8.90 15.60
CA VAL A 5 -22.63 8.25 14.42
C VAL A 5 -21.31 7.60 14.83
N GLU A 6 -21.24 6.28 14.78
CA GLU A 6 -20.01 5.53 15.00
C GLU A 6 -19.15 5.66 13.73
N TRP A 7 -18.26 6.65 13.74
CA TRP A 7 -17.46 7.01 12.56
C TRP A 7 -16.55 5.89 12.07
N ASP A 8 -16.21 4.93 12.92
CA ASP A 8 -15.45 3.73 12.55
C ASP A 8 -16.25 2.83 11.60
N GLU A 9 -17.55 2.63 11.87
CA GLU A 9 -18.44 1.83 11.03
C GLU A 9 -18.65 2.51 9.68
N VAL A 10 -18.93 3.82 9.72
CA VAL A 10 -19.09 4.63 8.51
C VAL A 10 -17.83 4.59 7.65
N SER A 11 -16.65 4.74 8.26
CA SER A 11 -15.37 4.76 7.52
C SER A 11 -14.98 3.40 6.95
N ARG A 12 -15.52 2.32 7.51
CA ARG A 12 -15.32 0.95 7.03
C ARG A 12 -16.24 0.59 5.87
N ASP A 13 -17.37 1.27 5.72
CA ASP A 13 -18.35 0.98 4.68
C ASP A 13 -17.74 1.22 3.30
N ARG A 14 -17.67 0.18 2.47
CA ARG A 14 -16.94 0.24 1.18
C ARG A 14 -17.68 1.12 0.20
N GLY A 15 -16.93 1.82 -0.64
CA GLY A 15 -17.49 2.60 -1.75
C GLY A 15 -17.90 4.01 -1.36
N MET A 16 -17.40 4.54 -0.24
CA MET A 16 -17.52 5.96 0.05
C MET A 16 -16.80 6.77 -1.03
N PRO A 17 -17.49 7.69 -1.74
CA PRO A 17 -16.81 8.53 -2.72
C PRO A 17 -15.77 9.41 -2.02
N GLU A 18 -14.59 9.56 -2.62
CA GLU A 18 -13.54 10.41 -2.05
C GLU A 18 -14.00 11.86 -1.78
N SER A 19 -14.94 12.38 -2.58
CA SER A 19 -15.53 13.71 -2.35
C SER A 19 -16.29 13.82 -1.04
N LEU A 20 -16.91 12.71 -0.59
CA LEU A 20 -17.56 12.61 0.70
C LEU A 20 -16.52 12.48 1.82
N ILE A 21 -15.47 11.68 1.62
CA ILE A 21 -14.37 11.55 2.58
C ILE A 21 -13.70 12.91 2.80
N ARG A 22 -13.46 13.70 1.75
CA ARG A 22 -12.95 15.09 1.85
C ARG A 22 -13.83 15.98 2.74
N LYS A 23 -15.16 15.89 2.58
CA LYS A 23 -16.12 16.66 3.38
C LYS A 23 -16.16 16.21 4.85
N LEU A 24 -15.82 14.95 5.12
CA LEU A 24 -15.87 14.34 6.44
C LEU A 24 -14.48 14.09 7.04
N LYS A 25 -13.44 14.70 6.49
CA LYS A 25 -12.02 14.46 6.78
C LYS A 25 -11.60 14.58 8.25
N ASP A 26 -12.39 15.30 9.05
CA ASP A 26 -12.13 15.54 10.48
C ASP A 26 -13.02 14.66 11.38
N LYS A 27 -13.79 13.75 10.80
CA LYS A 27 -14.69 12.82 11.49
C LYS A 27 -14.39 11.36 11.18
N VAL A 28 -14.01 11.05 9.94
CA VAL A 28 -13.69 9.68 9.51
C VAL A 28 -12.48 9.11 10.24
N ASN A 29 -12.47 7.79 10.41
CA ASN A 29 -11.32 7.04 10.88
C ASN A 29 -10.39 6.74 9.70
N TRP A 30 -9.22 7.39 9.69
CA TRP A 30 -8.26 7.30 8.59
C TRP A 30 -7.60 5.93 8.44
N GLU A 31 -7.51 5.14 9.51
CA GLU A 31 -7.04 3.76 9.40
C GLU A 31 -8.04 2.92 8.62
N LYS A 32 -9.35 3.06 8.93
CA LYS A 32 -10.42 2.37 8.20
C LYS A 32 -10.52 2.86 6.76
N ILE A 33 -10.39 4.16 6.53
CA ILE A 33 -10.38 4.72 5.16
C ILE A 33 -9.23 4.12 4.35
N SER A 34 -8.02 4.03 4.92
CA SER A 34 -6.83 3.54 4.23
C SER A 34 -6.90 2.04 3.91
N GLU A 35 -7.61 1.26 4.73
CA GLU A 35 -7.74 -0.20 4.57
C GLU A 35 -8.91 -0.61 3.67
N PHE A 36 -10.08 0.01 3.84
CA PHE A 36 -11.32 -0.51 3.25
C PHE A 36 -11.80 0.23 2.00
N GLN A 37 -11.36 1.47 1.77
CA GLN A 37 -11.76 2.24 0.59
C GLN A 37 -10.82 1.99 -0.58
N GLU A 38 -11.34 2.12 -1.80
CA GLU A 38 -10.51 2.24 -3.00
C GLU A 38 -10.13 3.70 -3.18
N LEU A 39 -8.86 4.03 -2.92
CA LEU A 39 -8.36 5.39 -2.94
C LEU A 39 -7.47 5.62 -4.16
N SER A 40 -7.68 6.73 -4.85
CA SER A 40 -6.75 7.15 -5.90
C SER A 40 -5.43 7.62 -5.29
N GLU A 41 -4.33 7.38 -6.00
CA GLU A 41 -3.00 7.88 -5.62
C GLU A 41 -2.97 9.39 -5.36
N LYS A 42 -3.75 10.17 -6.14
CA LYS A 42 -3.88 11.61 -5.93
C LYS A 42 -4.53 11.93 -4.58
N PHE A 43 -5.57 11.19 -4.19
CA PHE A 43 -6.21 11.35 -2.89
C PHE A 43 -5.27 10.98 -1.75
N ILE A 44 -4.54 9.87 -1.90
CA ILE A 44 -3.56 9.41 -0.91
C ILE A 44 -2.53 10.52 -0.64
N LEU A 45 -2.01 11.18 -1.68
CA LEU A 45 -1.05 12.29 -1.52
C LEU A 45 -1.69 13.55 -0.96
N GLU A 46 -2.94 13.86 -1.32
CA GLU A 46 -3.70 14.97 -0.75
C GLU A 46 -3.82 14.85 0.78
N PHE A 47 -3.95 13.62 1.28
CA PHE A 47 -4.10 13.31 2.70
C PHE A 47 -2.94 12.51 3.28
N LYS A 48 -1.72 12.69 2.76
CA LYS A 48 -0.53 11.93 3.15
C LYS A 48 -0.22 11.93 4.65
N ASP A 49 -0.58 13.01 5.35
CA ASP A 49 -0.34 13.18 6.79
C ASP A 49 -1.45 12.58 7.66
N LYS A 50 -2.52 12.07 7.04
CA LYS A 50 -3.66 11.45 7.73
C LYS A 50 -3.80 9.96 7.42
N VAL A 51 -3.51 9.54 6.19
CA VAL A 51 -3.60 8.12 5.80
C VAL A 51 -2.61 7.25 6.57
N ASN A 52 -2.97 5.99 6.78
CA ASN A 52 -2.08 5.00 7.35
C ASN A 52 -1.26 4.34 6.23
N TRP A 53 0.01 4.70 6.11
CA TRP A 53 0.89 4.23 5.04
C TRP A 53 1.14 2.72 5.01
N GLU A 54 1.07 2.04 6.16
CA GLU A 54 1.15 0.58 6.20
C GLU A 54 -0.08 -0.04 5.51
N LYS A 55 -1.28 0.45 5.86
CA LYS A 55 -2.55 0.03 5.22
C LYS A 55 -2.60 0.41 3.75
N ILE A 56 -2.11 1.60 3.38
CA ILE A 56 -2.00 2.00 1.98
C ILE A 56 -1.12 1.02 1.21
N SER A 57 0.04 0.67 1.75
CA SER A 57 1.00 -0.22 1.09
C SER A 57 0.50 -1.66 0.96
N GLU A 58 -0.36 -2.09 1.87
CA GLU A 58 -0.92 -3.45 1.90
C GLU A 58 -2.19 -3.61 1.06
N PHE A 59 -3.13 -2.66 1.15
CA PHE A 59 -4.49 -2.84 0.65
C PHE A 59 -4.82 -2.05 -0.62
N GLN A 60 -4.06 -1.01 -0.95
CA GLN A 60 -4.29 -0.22 -2.16
C GLN A 60 -3.51 -0.81 -3.34
N THR A 61 -4.04 -0.65 -4.55
CA THR A 61 -3.29 -0.95 -5.78
C THR A 61 -2.43 0.26 -6.12
N LEU A 62 -1.12 0.16 -5.92
CA LEU A 62 -0.18 1.25 -6.16
C LEU A 62 0.61 1.01 -7.45
N THR A 63 0.78 2.04 -8.25
CA THR A 63 1.66 1.97 -9.42
C THR A 63 3.12 1.99 -8.98
N GLU A 64 3.99 1.32 -9.73
CA GLU A 64 5.43 1.34 -9.49
C GLU A 64 6.03 2.75 -9.52
N LYS A 65 5.46 3.62 -10.36
CA LYS A 65 5.82 5.04 -10.40
C LYS A 65 5.52 5.71 -9.07
N PHE A 66 4.32 5.52 -8.54
CA PHE A 66 3.93 6.06 -7.24
C PHE A 66 4.82 5.54 -6.11
N ILE A 67 5.08 4.23 -6.08
CA ILE A 67 5.97 3.60 -5.09
C ILE A 67 7.36 4.24 -5.15
N SER A 68 7.92 4.41 -6.35
CA SER A 68 9.26 5.00 -6.53
C SER A 68 9.32 6.48 -6.16
N GLU A 69 8.34 7.28 -6.55
CA GLU A 69 8.29 8.72 -6.23
C GLU A 69 8.02 8.97 -4.73
N ASN A 70 7.43 8.01 -4.03
CA ASN A 70 7.04 8.11 -2.61
C ASN A 70 7.73 7.06 -1.74
N GLU A 71 8.93 6.65 -2.12
CA GLU A 71 9.70 5.56 -1.51
C GLU A 71 10.02 5.73 -0.01
N HIS A 72 9.90 6.95 0.52
CA HIS A 72 10.14 7.30 1.92
C HIS A 72 8.87 7.26 2.79
N LEU A 73 7.70 7.09 2.16
CA LEU A 73 6.40 7.05 2.82
C LEU A 73 5.86 5.62 2.89
N VAL A 74 6.07 4.84 1.83
CA VAL A 74 5.55 3.46 1.74
C VAL A 74 6.26 2.50 2.69
N ASN A 75 5.54 1.47 3.13
CA ASN A 75 6.10 0.38 3.91
C ASN A 75 6.64 -0.71 2.96
N TRP A 76 7.96 -0.76 2.78
CA TRP A 76 8.59 -1.70 1.84
C TRP A 76 8.35 -3.18 2.16
N GLY A 77 8.15 -3.55 3.42
CA GLY A 77 7.77 -4.93 3.78
C GLY A 77 6.40 -5.29 3.18
N LYS A 78 5.41 -4.41 3.37
CA LYS A 78 4.07 -4.58 2.79
C LYS A 78 4.08 -4.49 1.28
N ILE A 79 4.83 -3.57 0.70
CA ILE A 79 5.00 -3.47 -0.75
C ILE A 79 5.56 -4.79 -1.33
N SER A 80 6.58 -5.36 -0.70
CA SER A 80 7.23 -6.60 -1.18
C SER A 80 6.31 -7.83 -1.08
N GLU A 81 5.42 -7.86 -0.09
CA GLU A 81 4.51 -8.98 0.16
C GLU A 81 3.21 -8.90 -0.65
N PHE A 82 2.62 -7.71 -0.78
CA PHE A 82 1.24 -7.56 -1.26
C PHE A 82 1.12 -6.89 -2.63
N GLN A 83 2.10 -6.10 -3.06
CA GLN A 83 2.06 -5.47 -4.39
C GLN A 83 2.62 -6.42 -5.45
N THR A 84 2.18 -6.27 -6.70
CA THR A 84 2.82 -6.93 -7.85
C THR A 84 3.96 -6.08 -8.35
N LEU A 85 5.20 -6.54 -8.16
CA LEU A 85 6.40 -5.79 -8.52
C LEU A 85 7.05 -6.38 -9.75
N THR A 86 7.55 -5.53 -10.64
CA THR A 86 8.46 -5.94 -11.70
C THR A 86 9.85 -6.18 -11.13
N GLU A 87 10.55 -7.13 -11.74
CA GLU A 87 11.96 -7.40 -11.46
C GLU A 87 12.83 -6.14 -11.55
N LYS A 88 12.49 -5.22 -12.47
CA LYS A 88 13.17 -3.93 -12.61
C LYS A 88 13.03 -3.07 -11.37
N LEU A 89 11.82 -2.94 -10.81
CA LEU A 89 11.59 -2.18 -9.59
C LEU A 89 12.32 -2.82 -8.41
N ILE A 90 12.28 -4.16 -8.30
CA ILE A 90 12.96 -4.92 -7.24
C ILE A 90 14.45 -4.60 -7.25
N LEU A 91 15.12 -4.65 -8.42
CA LEU A 91 16.55 -4.34 -8.52
C LEU A 91 16.86 -2.86 -8.29
N MET A 92 15.98 -1.95 -8.74
CA MET A 92 16.15 -0.52 -8.51
C MET A 92 16.14 -0.18 -7.01
N HIS A 93 15.33 -0.90 -6.24
CA HIS A 93 15.13 -0.69 -4.80
C HIS A 93 15.63 -1.87 -3.96
N ASP A 94 16.69 -2.54 -4.42
CA ASP A 94 17.26 -3.78 -3.87
C ASP A 94 17.52 -3.76 -2.36
N HIS A 95 17.90 -2.59 -1.83
CA HIS A 95 18.24 -2.37 -0.43
C HIS A 95 17.04 -2.03 0.46
N LYS A 96 15.85 -1.85 -0.14
CA LYS A 96 14.61 -1.50 0.56
C LYS A 96 13.61 -2.64 0.53
N VAL A 97 13.52 -3.36 -0.58
CA VAL A 97 12.63 -4.51 -0.70
C VAL A 97 12.99 -5.58 0.33
N PHE A 98 11.96 -6.27 0.81
CA PHE A 98 12.11 -7.36 1.75
C PHE A 98 12.23 -8.67 0.99
N TRP A 99 13.46 -9.10 0.74
CA TRP A 99 13.79 -10.28 -0.06
C TRP A 99 13.06 -11.58 0.33
N PRO A 100 12.87 -11.92 1.62
CA PRO A 100 12.08 -13.10 1.99
C PRO A 100 10.62 -13.03 1.50
N ALA A 101 10.00 -11.85 1.48
CA ALA A 101 8.67 -11.68 0.90
C ALA A 101 8.71 -11.73 -0.64
N ILE A 102 9.74 -11.15 -1.26
CA ILE A 102 9.94 -11.24 -2.71
C ILE A 102 10.01 -12.70 -3.16
N SER A 103 10.83 -13.52 -2.50
CA SER A 103 10.94 -14.96 -2.78
C SER A 103 9.61 -15.69 -2.68
N ARG A 104 8.86 -15.42 -1.62
CA ARG A 104 7.67 -16.21 -1.27
C ARG A 104 6.46 -15.85 -2.10
N TYR A 105 6.33 -14.58 -2.51
CA TYR A 105 5.08 -14.04 -3.02
C TYR A 105 5.17 -13.47 -4.44
N GLN A 106 6.35 -13.07 -4.93
CA GLN A 106 6.48 -12.51 -6.27
C GLN A 106 6.66 -13.62 -7.31
N LYS A 107 6.04 -13.43 -8.47
CA LYS A 107 6.29 -14.29 -9.63
C LYS A 107 7.52 -13.78 -10.38
N LEU A 108 8.63 -14.49 -10.22
CA LEU A 108 9.93 -14.16 -10.82
C LEU A 108 10.24 -15.08 -12.00
N SER A 109 11.01 -14.58 -12.95
CA SER A 109 11.57 -15.38 -14.04
C SER A 109 12.73 -16.25 -13.56
N ASP A 110 12.96 -17.38 -14.23
CA ASP A 110 14.09 -18.27 -13.92
C ASP A 110 15.43 -17.54 -13.99
N GLN A 111 15.59 -16.63 -14.96
CA GLN A 111 16.80 -15.83 -15.11
C GLN A 111 17.04 -14.95 -13.88
N PHE A 112 15.99 -14.26 -13.42
CA PHE A 112 16.08 -13.41 -12.24
C PHE A 112 16.41 -14.21 -10.98
N ILE A 113 15.77 -15.38 -10.82
CA ILE A 113 16.04 -16.29 -9.70
C ILE A 113 17.50 -16.73 -9.73
N PHE A 114 18.00 -17.16 -10.89
CA PHE A 114 19.38 -17.60 -11.06
C PHE A 114 20.39 -16.49 -10.70
N GLU A 115 20.16 -15.27 -11.18
CA GLU A 115 21.05 -14.12 -10.92
C GLU A 115 21.02 -13.65 -9.45
N ASN A 116 19.91 -13.84 -8.75
CA ASN A 116 19.68 -13.32 -7.40
C ASN A 116 19.54 -14.40 -6.32
N VAL A 117 19.93 -15.64 -6.62
CA VAL A 117 19.75 -16.83 -5.75
C VAL A 117 20.31 -16.66 -4.33
N ARG A 118 21.32 -15.79 -4.14
CA ARG A 118 21.92 -15.53 -2.82
C ARG A 118 21.07 -14.63 -1.91
N LYS A 119 20.14 -13.87 -2.50
CA LYS A 119 19.24 -12.97 -1.77
C LYS A 119 17.87 -13.61 -1.56
N LEU A 120 17.48 -14.50 -2.47
CA LEU A 120 16.23 -15.22 -2.40
C LEU A 120 16.33 -16.34 -1.37
N ASP A 121 15.41 -16.34 -0.42
CA ASP A 121 15.13 -17.49 0.43
C ASP A 121 14.30 -18.51 -0.38
N MET A 122 14.86 -19.67 -0.70
CA MET A 122 14.26 -20.67 -1.60
C MET A 122 14.02 -22.02 -0.89
N ASP A 123 13.99 -22.01 0.45
CA ASP A 123 13.76 -23.19 1.28
C ASP A 123 12.28 -23.62 1.35
#